data_AF-A0A8H4QE08-F1
#
_entry.id   AF-A0A8H4QE08-F1
#
_cell.length_a   1.000
_cell.length_b   1.000
_cell.length_c   1.000
_cell.angle_alpha   90.00
_cell.angle_beta   90.00
_cell.angle_gamma   90.00
#
_symmetry.space_group_name_H-M   'P 1'
#
loop_
_entity.id
_entity.type
_entity.pdbx_description
1 polymer ?
#
loop_
_entity_poly.entity_id
_entity_poly.type
_entity_poly.pdbx_seq_one_letter_code
_entity_poly.pdbx_strand_id
1 'polypeptide(L)'
;MPCHSTPWRSHLVHANLIGYALSCDPPLHTLPGSAERASYRDEADRFYDDPPRFLREELFASGRHPALPAPRYIVVFEALVPVVRRFLFDTDEGRRLGAMKLTVVWEGFNGFFAEDGRRAGKMMVLDTGIYLDEPVQGR
;
A
#
# COMPACT_ATOMS: atom_id res chain seq x y z
N MET A 1 -16.03 -5.15 -5.09
CA MET A 1 -16.10 -4.58 -3.72
C MET A 1 -16.02 -3.06 -3.81
N PRO A 2 -16.79 -2.28 -3.04
CA PRO A 2 -16.58 -0.84 -3.00
C PRO A 2 -15.19 -0.59 -2.43
N CYS A 3 -14.33 0.05 -3.22
CA CYS A 3 -12.97 0.35 -2.81
C CYS A 3 -12.92 1.53 -1.81
N HIS A 4 -14.05 2.20 -1.59
CA HIS A 4 -14.28 3.20 -0.54
C HIS A 4 -15.09 2.62 0.62
N SER A 5 -14.46 1.75 1.40
CA SER A 5 -14.72 1.74 2.84
C SER A 5 -13.71 2.69 3.46
N THR A 6 -14.14 3.89 3.82
CA THR A 6 -13.35 4.92 4.51
C THR A 6 -13.47 4.89 6.05
N PRO A 7 -13.15 3.82 6.80
CA PRO A 7 -12.97 3.93 8.25
C PRO A 7 -11.57 4.40 8.65
N TRP A 8 -10.51 4.00 7.93
CA TRP A 8 -9.18 4.14 8.52
C TRP A 8 -8.77 5.62 8.68
N ARG A 9 -9.08 6.49 7.70
CA ARG A 9 -8.77 7.93 7.80
C ARG A 9 -9.59 8.67 8.85
N SER A 10 -10.75 8.14 9.28
CA SER A 10 -11.53 8.73 10.38
C SER A 10 -11.10 8.21 11.76
N HIS A 11 -10.46 7.04 11.83
CA HIS A 11 -10.02 6.41 13.09
C HIS A 11 -8.51 6.51 13.34
N LEU A 12 -7.69 6.77 12.32
CA LEU A 12 -6.24 6.96 12.41
C LEU A 12 -5.90 8.43 12.25
N VAL A 13 -6.21 9.23 13.28
CA VAL A 13 -5.92 10.67 13.32
C VAL A 13 -4.84 10.93 14.36
N HIS A 14 -3.61 11.14 13.92
CA HIS A 14 -2.50 11.54 14.76
C HIS A 14 -1.61 12.53 13.99
N ALA A 15 -1.12 13.59 14.65
CA ALA A 15 -0.43 14.70 13.99
C ALA A 15 0.79 14.25 13.17
N ASN A 16 1.49 13.21 13.63
CA ASN A 16 2.68 12.66 12.99
C ASN A 16 2.43 11.37 12.20
N LEU A 17 1.17 10.99 11.98
CA LEU A 17 0.85 9.82 11.16
C LEU A 17 0.93 10.19 9.67
N ILE A 18 1.85 9.56 8.97
CA ILE A 18 1.91 9.58 7.51
C ILE A 18 1.33 8.26 7.00
N GLY A 19 0.14 8.33 6.40
CA GLY A 19 -0.57 7.16 5.89
C GLY A 19 -0.82 7.26 4.39
N TYR A 20 -0.55 6.17 3.67
CA TYR A 20 -0.89 6.00 2.27
C TYR A 20 -1.73 4.74 2.09
N ALA A 21 -2.70 4.81 1.19
CA ALA A 21 -3.49 3.67 0.76
C ALA A 21 -3.71 3.79 -0.75
N LEU A 22 -3.71 2.66 -1.46
CA LEU A 22 -4.01 2.61 -2.88
C LEU A 22 -5.39 3.24 -3.13
N SER A 23 -5.42 4.24 -4.01
CA SER A 23 -6.66 4.88 -4.44
C SER A 23 -7.43 4.01 -5.41
N CYS A 24 -8.72 4.31 -5.48
CA CYS A 24 -9.72 3.63 -6.29
C CYS A 24 -10.78 4.60 -6.80
N ASP A 25 -10.39 5.88 -6.88
CA ASP A 25 -11.30 6.96 -7.20
C ASP A 25 -11.78 6.82 -8.65
N PRO A 26 -13.08 6.97 -8.93
CA PRO A 26 -13.57 6.95 -10.30
C PRO A 26 -13.02 8.16 -11.09
N PRO A 27 -12.86 8.06 -12.42
CA PRO A 27 -12.28 9.13 -13.24
C PRO A 27 -13.29 10.25 -13.48
N LEU A 28 -13.58 11.07 -12.46
CA LEU A 28 -14.63 12.10 -12.50
C LEU A 28 -14.38 13.20 -13.54
N HIS A 29 -13.13 13.42 -13.94
CA HIS A 29 -12.72 14.42 -14.92
C HIS A 29 -12.98 14.02 -16.39
N THR A 30 -13.37 12.76 -16.63
CA THR A 30 -13.60 12.22 -17.98
C THR A 30 -15.07 12.31 -18.39
N LEU A 31 -15.34 12.37 -19.70
CA LEU A 31 -16.72 12.38 -20.23
C LEU A 31 -17.37 10.98 -20.11
N PRO A 32 -18.69 10.88 -19.82
CA PRO A 32 -19.40 9.61 -19.85
C PRO A 32 -19.30 8.95 -21.23
N GLY A 33 -19.02 7.64 -21.25
CA GLY A 33 -18.91 6.87 -22.50
C GLY A 33 -17.67 7.17 -23.36
N SER A 34 -16.71 7.97 -22.88
CA SER A 34 -15.46 8.22 -23.62
C SER A 34 -14.54 7.00 -23.59
N ALA A 35 -13.70 6.86 -24.62
CA ALA A 35 -12.66 5.86 -24.66
C ALA A 35 -11.68 5.99 -23.47
N GLU A 36 -11.40 7.23 -23.04
CA GLU A 36 -10.58 7.55 -21.88
C GLU A 36 -11.18 7.01 -20.57
N ARG A 37 -12.50 7.16 -20.36
CA ARG A 37 -13.18 6.59 -19.20
C ARG A 37 -13.20 5.06 -19.23
N ALA A 38 -13.35 4.48 -20.43
CA ALA A 38 -13.38 3.04 -20.61
C ALA A 38 -12.01 2.37 -20.39
N SER A 39 -10.92 3.08 -20.66
CA SER A 39 -9.54 2.59 -20.46
C SER A 39 -8.92 3.02 -19.13
N TYR A 40 -9.64 3.77 -18.30
CA TYR A 40 -9.15 4.23 -17.02
C TYR A 40 -8.85 3.05 -16.08
N ARG A 41 -7.70 3.13 -15.41
CA ARG A 41 -7.30 2.22 -14.34
C ARG A 41 -6.96 3.05 -13.10
N ASP A 42 -7.49 2.67 -11.95
CA ASP A 42 -7.10 3.28 -10.69
C ASP A 42 -5.74 2.73 -10.17
N GLU A 43 -5.25 3.23 -9.04
CA GLU A 43 -4.00 2.73 -8.46
C GLU A 43 -4.10 1.26 -8.00
N ALA A 44 -5.23 0.86 -7.43
CA ALA A 44 -5.45 -0.51 -7.02
C ALA A 44 -5.43 -1.46 -8.23
N ASP A 45 -6.08 -1.11 -9.34
CA ASP A 45 -6.10 -1.87 -10.58
C ASP A 45 -4.71 -2.03 -11.16
N ARG A 46 -3.88 -0.98 -11.13
CA ARG A 46 -2.48 -1.04 -11.59
C ARG A 46 -1.61 -1.88 -10.64
N PHE A 47 -1.81 -1.74 -9.33
CA PHE A 47 -1.09 -2.53 -8.34
C PHE A 47 -1.42 -4.02 -8.47
N TYR A 48 -2.69 -4.38 -8.56
CA TYR A 48 -3.12 -5.78 -8.64
C TYR A 48 -2.84 -6.44 -9.99
N ASP A 49 -2.47 -5.66 -11.02
CA ASP A 49 -1.98 -6.15 -12.32
C ASP A 49 -0.59 -6.78 -12.20
N ASP A 50 0.32 -6.03 -11.58
CA ASP A 50 1.71 -6.40 -11.39
C ASP A 50 2.24 -5.73 -10.10
N PRO A 51 1.98 -6.36 -8.95
CA PRO A 51 2.37 -5.78 -7.66
C PRO A 51 3.88 -5.52 -7.55
N PRO A 52 4.79 -6.44 -7.95
CA PRO A 52 6.22 -6.17 -7.93
C PRO A 52 6.64 -4.94 -8.75
N ARG A 53 6.12 -4.80 -9.97
CA ARG A 53 6.41 -3.64 -10.83
C ARG A 53 5.88 -2.36 -10.20
N PHE A 54 4.64 -2.36 -9.70
CA PHE A 54 4.04 -1.19 -9.07
C PHE A 54 4.85 -0.71 -7.86
N LEU A 55 5.26 -1.62 -6.97
CA LEU A 55 6.07 -1.26 -5.80
C LEU A 55 7.41 -0.63 -6.21
N ARG A 56 8.05 -1.16 -7.26
CA ARG A 56 9.36 -0.73 -7.74
C ARG A 56 9.33 0.60 -8.51
N GLU A 57 8.38 0.73 -9.42
CA GLU A 57 8.39 1.76 -10.49
C GLU A 57 7.36 2.87 -10.27
N GLU A 58 6.37 2.64 -9.41
CA GLU A 58 5.33 3.62 -9.11
C GLU A 58 5.42 4.08 -7.65
N LEU A 59 5.29 3.17 -6.69
CA LEU A 59 5.10 3.53 -5.28
C LEU A 59 6.36 4.00 -4.55
N PHE A 60 7.48 3.28 -4.74
CA PHE A 60 8.77 3.58 -4.11
C PHE A 60 9.85 4.00 -5.12
N ALA A 61 9.44 4.36 -6.34
CA ALA A 61 10.36 4.81 -7.37
C ALA A 61 11.06 6.12 -6.97
N SER A 62 12.39 6.10 -7.02
CA SER A 62 13.20 7.28 -6.79
C SER A 62 12.92 8.33 -7.87
N GLY A 63 12.40 9.50 -7.50
CA GLY A 63 12.18 10.62 -8.41
C GLY A 63 10.74 10.80 -8.94
N ARG A 64 9.77 9.96 -8.52
CA ARG A 64 8.34 10.27 -8.70
C ARG A 64 7.75 10.85 -7.42
N HIS A 65 6.78 11.76 -7.57
CA HIS A 65 5.98 12.25 -6.44
C HIS A 65 4.64 11.50 -6.38
N PRO A 66 4.22 11.02 -5.20
CA PRO A 66 4.96 11.04 -3.93
C PRO A 66 5.89 9.82 -3.80
N ALA A 67 7.19 10.04 -3.66
CA ALA A 67 8.09 9.00 -3.16
C ALA A 67 7.73 8.82 -1.68
N LEU A 68 7.02 7.74 -1.37
CA LEU A 68 6.58 7.50 0.01
C LEU A 68 7.80 7.27 0.91
N PRO A 69 7.79 7.83 2.14
CA PRO A 69 8.78 7.46 3.12
C PRO A 69 8.69 5.96 3.39
N ALA A 70 9.83 5.37 3.77
CA ALA A 70 9.90 3.95 4.05
C ALA A 70 8.95 3.60 5.23
N PRO A 71 7.95 2.72 5.03
CA PRO A 71 6.89 2.53 6.01
C PRO A 71 7.33 1.58 7.13
N ARG A 72 7.09 1.97 8.38
CA ARG A 72 7.23 1.07 9.54
C ARG A 72 6.21 -0.06 9.52
N TYR A 73 4.97 0.26 9.14
CA TYR A 73 3.87 -0.69 9.08
C TYR A 73 3.31 -0.80 7.67
N ILE A 74 3.08 -2.03 7.21
CA ILE A 74 2.42 -2.32 5.94
C ILE A 74 1.15 -3.12 6.23
N VAL A 75 0.02 -2.68 5.70
CA VAL A 75 -1.26 -3.40 5.81
C VAL A 75 -1.60 -4.03 4.46
N VAL A 76 -1.70 -5.35 4.43
CA VAL A 76 -1.97 -6.12 3.20
C VAL A 76 -2.84 -7.34 3.47
N PHE A 77 -3.39 -7.92 2.41
CA PHE A 77 -3.98 -9.25 2.49
C PHE A 77 -2.89 -10.32 2.58
N GLU A 78 -3.20 -11.43 3.23
CA GLU A 78 -2.31 -12.58 3.43
C GLU A 78 -1.67 -13.06 2.11
N ALA A 79 -2.45 -13.10 1.02
CA ALA A 79 -1.97 -13.47 -0.31
C ALA A 79 -0.81 -12.59 -0.83
N LEU A 80 -0.69 -11.34 -0.37
CA LEU A 80 0.35 -10.40 -0.80
C LEU A 80 1.60 -10.42 0.09
N VAL A 81 1.59 -11.14 1.22
CA VAL A 81 2.75 -11.20 2.13
C VAL A 81 4.02 -11.71 1.41
N PRO A 82 3.98 -12.77 0.57
CA PRO A 82 5.17 -13.22 -0.15
C PRO A 82 5.69 -12.18 -1.16
N VAL A 83 4.78 -11.43 -1.79
CA VAL A 83 5.11 -10.35 -2.74
C VAL A 83 5.85 -9.22 -2.02
N VAL A 84 5.31 -8.74 -0.90
CA VAL A 84 5.93 -7.68 -0.09
C VAL A 84 7.29 -8.12 0.43
N ARG A 85 7.41 -9.37 0.91
CA ARG A 85 8.68 -9.94 1.36
C ARG A 85 9.73 -9.94 0.24
N ARG A 86 9.37 -10.46 -0.93
CA ARG A 86 10.27 -10.52 -2.09
C ARG A 86 10.69 -9.12 -2.53
N PHE A 87 9.76 -8.17 -2.56
CA PHE A 87 10.10 -6.78 -2.85
C PHE A 87 11.12 -6.23 -1.85
N LEU A 88 10.85 -6.29 -0.55
CA LEU A 88 11.70 -5.67 0.47
C LEU A 88 13.12 -6.27 0.55
N PHE A 89 13.27 -7.59 0.34
CA PHE A 89 14.55 -8.26 0.56
C PHE A 89 15.28 -8.69 -0.71
N ASP A 90 14.56 -8.92 -1.82
CA ASP A 90 15.15 -9.48 -3.03
C ASP A 90 15.38 -8.45 -4.15
N THR A 91 14.82 -7.23 -4.05
CA THR A 91 15.06 -6.13 -5.01
C THR A 91 15.95 -5.04 -4.42
N ASP A 92 16.66 -4.32 -5.28
CA ASP A 92 17.49 -3.19 -4.85
C ASP A 92 16.63 -2.01 -4.35
N GLU A 93 15.48 -1.77 -4.97
CA GLU A 93 14.53 -0.72 -4.57
C GLU A 93 13.98 -0.97 -3.17
N GLY A 94 13.58 -2.21 -2.88
CA GLY A 94 13.07 -2.58 -1.56
C GLY A 94 14.15 -2.55 -0.50
N ARG A 95 15.36 -3.04 -0.80
CA ARG A 95 16.50 -2.98 0.14
C ARG A 95 16.88 -1.56 0.53
N ARG A 96 16.75 -0.60 -0.40
CA ARG A 96 17.00 0.84 -0.11
C ARG A 96 16.01 1.43 0.90
N LEU A 97 14.86 0.81 1.12
CA LEU A 97 13.92 1.23 2.18
C LEU A 97 14.44 0.89 3.59
N GLY A 98 15.44 0.02 3.72
CA GLY A 98 16.07 -0.27 5.01
C GLY A 98 15.26 -1.18 5.94
N ALA A 99 14.33 -1.97 5.40
CA ALA A 99 13.60 -2.96 6.19
C ALA A 99 14.56 -3.99 6.79
N MET A 100 14.53 -4.14 8.12
CA MET A 100 15.42 -5.06 8.84
C MET A 100 14.78 -6.45 9.02
N LYS A 101 13.45 -6.49 9.07
CA LYS A 101 12.65 -7.69 9.29
C LYS A 101 11.27 -7.51 8.67
N LEU A 102 10.49 -8.58 8.62
CA LEU A 102 9.07 -8.50 8.26
C LEU A 102 8.30 -9.44 9.18
N THR A 103 7.71 -8.87 10.24
CA THR A 103 7.00 -9.62 11.28
C THR A 103 5.52 -9.31 11.22
N VAL A 104 4.67 -10.34 11.27
CA VAL A 104 3.23 -10.14 11.45
C VAL A 104 2.99 -9.70 12.89
N VAL A 105 2.48 -8.49 13.07
CA VAL A 105 2.16 -7.94 14.40
C VAL A 105 0.66 -7.93 14.69
N TRP A 106 -0.16 -8.07 13.66
CA TRP A 106 -1.61 -8.25 13.80
C TRP A 106 -2.19 -8.96 12.59
N GLU A 107 -3.26 -9.71 12.82
CA GLU A 107 -4.08 -10.33 11.79
C GLU A 107 -5.57 -10.19 12.12
N GLY A 108 -6.40 -10.11 11.09
CA GLY A 108 -7.85 -9.99 11.26
C GLY A 108 -8.64 -10.48 10.07
N PHE A 109 -9.91 -10.75 10.32
CA PHE A 109 -10.83 -11.27 9.32
C PHE A 109 -11.13 -10.24 8.21
N ASN A 110 -11.03 -10.66 6.94
CA ASN A 110 -11.23 -9.81 5.76
C ASN A 110 -12.69 -9.82 5.22
N GLY A 111 -13.64 -10.31 6.00
CA GLY A 111 -15.05 -10.40 5.59
C GLY A 111 -15.39 -11.67 4.79
N PHE A 112 -16.69 -11.90 4.59
CA PHE A 112 -17.22 -13.12 3.98
C PHE A 112 -17.30 -13.08 2.44
N PHE A 113 -17.14 -11.91 1.82
CA PHE A 113 -17.49 -11.66 0.41
C PHE A 113 -16.31 -11.13 -0.43
N ALA A 114 -15.11 -11.66 -0.25
CA ALA A 114 -13.99 -11.36 -1.14
C ALA A 114 -14.02 -12.27 -2.37
N GLU A 115 -14.78 -11.89 -3.42
CA GLU A 115 -14.78 -12.60 -4.72
C GLU A 115 -13.50 -12.36 -5.56
N ASP A 116 -12.55 -11.60 -5.03
CA ASP A 116 -11.26 -11.34 -5.66
C ASP A 116 -10.17 -12.16 -4.98
N GLY A 117 -9.67 -13.20 -5.67
CA GLY A 117 -8.61 -14.07 -5.16
C GLY A 117 -7.31 -13.33 -4.83
N ARG A 118 -7.11 -12.12 -5.37
CA ARG A 118 -5.97 -11.24 -5.04
C ARG A 118 -6.08 -10.66 -3.62
N ARG A 119 -7.27 -10.71 -3.02
CA ARG A 119 -7.58 -10.26 -1.65
C ARG A 119 -7.87 -11.44 -0.72
N ALA A 120 -7.36 -12.63 -1.04
CA ALA A 120 -7.62 -13.83 -0.27
C ALA A 120 -6.90 -13.84 1.09
N GLY A 121 -7.53 -14.52 2.06
CA GLY A 121 -7.00 -14.72 3.39
C GLY A 121 -7.27 -13.57 4.35
N LYS A 122 -6.49 -13.50 5.42
CA LYS A 122 -6.63 -12.47 6.47
C LYS A 122 -6.09 -11.11 6.02
N MET A 123 -6.56 -10.05 6.67
CA MET A 123 -5.83 -8.77 6.69
C MET A 123 -4.67 -8.89 7.67
N MET A 124 -3.49 -8.43 7.28
CA MET A 124 -2.25 -8.56 8.02
C MET A 124 -1.61 -7.18 8.21
N VAL A 125 -1.13 -6.88 9.42
CA VAL A 125 -0.24 -5.74 9.68
C VAL A 125 1.17 -6.29 9.86
N LEU A 126 2.09 -5.81 9.03
CA LEU A 126 3.49 -6.22 9.00
C LEU A 126 4.36 -5.09 9.56
N ASP A 127 5.22 -5.39 10.53
CA ASP A 127 6.28 -4.51 11.03
C ASP A 127 7.57 -4.77 10.23
N THR A 128 8.07 -3.72 9.57
CA THR A 128 9.29 -3.74 8.75
C THR A 128 10.57 -3.56 9.57
N GLY A 129 10.44 -3.19 10.85
CA GLY A 129 11.58 -2.84 11.70
C GLY A 129 12.24 -1.51 11.31
N ILE A 130 11.61 -0.70 10.47
CA ILE A 130 12.07 0.64 10.12
C ILE A 130 11.62 1.61 11.21
N TYR A 131 12.57 2.35 11.76
CA TYR A 131 12.31 3.44 12.69
C TYR A 131 12.77 4.72 12.02
N LEU A 132 11.86 5.69 11.89
CA LEU A 132 12.27 7.05 11.58
C LEU A 132 12.96 7.59 12.83
N ASP A 133 14.15 8.17 12.67
CA ASP A 133 14.80 8.88 13.76
C ASP A 133 13.83 9.96 14.29
N GLU A 134 13.52 9.93 15.59
CA GLU A 134 12.79 11.03 16.20
C GLU A 134 13.63 12.29 16.04
N PRO A 135 13.05 13.43 15.59
CA PRO A 135 13.78 14.69 15.68
C PRO A 135 14.10 14.90 17.17
N VAL A 136 15.39 14.95 17.49
CA VAL A 136 15.89 15.30 18.82
C VAL A 136 15.24 16.62 19.20
N GLN A 137 14.27 16.57 20.11
CA GLN A 137 13.65 17.76 20.65
C GLN A 137 14.72 18.43 21.52
N GLY A 138 15.40 19.42 20.93
CA GLY A 138 16.38 20.24 21.62
C GLY A 138 15.74 20.82 22.89
N ARG A 139 16.37 20.52 24.04
CA ARG A 139 16.10 21.21 25.29
C ARG A 139 16.60 22.65 25.22
#